data_AF-A0A511VCK7-F1
#
_entry.id   AF-A0A511VCK7-F1
#
_cell.length_a   1.000
_cell.length_b   1.000
_cell.length_c   1.000
_cell.angle_alpha   90.00
_cell.angle_beta   90.00
_cell.angle_gamma   90.00
#
_symmetry.space_group_name_H-M   'P 1'
#
loop_
_entity.id
_entity.type
_entity.pdbx_description
1 polymer ?
#
loop_
_entity_poly.entity_id
_entity_poly.type
_entity_poly.pdbx_seq_one_letter_code
_entity_poly.pdbx_strand_id
1 'polypeptide(L)'
;MNFNFTVYFSSNHAAEEYLKRIQKVTPTDELIKETKNILPGIVVDGEIIIEFGKYRYVRNDKAFFPCVRVEDGRFLIRTTMRWSDVEHRLQEIVDLYARQ
;
A
#
# COMPACT_ATOMS: atom_id res chain seq x y z
N MET A 1 -20.45 -16.76 10.35
CA MET A 1 -19.01 -16.42 10.22
C MET A 1 -18.93 -14.94 9.93
N ASN A 2 -18.42 -14.13 10.86
CA ASN A 2 -18.11 -12.71 10.57
C ASN A 2 -16.80 -12.67 9.80
N PHE A 3 -16.89 -12.63 8.47
CA PHE A 3 -15.74 -12.27 7.65
C PHE A 3 -15.48 -10.78 7.88
N ASN A 4 -14.58 -10.46 8.79
CA ASN A 4 -14.06 -9.12 8.97
C ASN A 4 -13.20 -8.77 7.75
N PHE A 5 -13.86 -8.48 6.61
CA PHE A 5 -13.17 -8.05 5.41
C PHE A 5 -12.52 -6.69 5.70
N THR A 6 -11.19 -6.67 5.77
CA THR A 6 -10.48 -5.39 5.84
C THR A 6 -10.70 -4.69 4.51
N VAL A 7 -11.32 -3.51 4.55
CA VAL A 7 -11.53 -2.69 3.36
C VAL A 7 -10.33 -1.76 3.16
N TYR A 8 -9.72 -1.84 1.98
CA TYR A 8 -8.65 -0.95 1.55
C TYR A 8 -9.15 0.04 0.50
N PHE A 9 -8.53 1.22 0.44
CA PHE A 9 -8.67 2.16 -0.67
C PHE A 9 -7.33 2.84 -0.94
N SER A 10 -7.12 3.33 -2.16
CA SER A 10 -5.84 3.88 -2.58
C SER A 10 -5.87 5.40 -2.71
N SER A 11 -4.77 6.08 -2.39
CA SER A 11 -4.54 7.47 -2.82
C SER A 11 -4.18 7.53 -4.31
N ASN A 12 -4.27 8.72 -4.92
CA ASN A 12 -3.75 8.94 -6.28
C ASN A 12 -2.23 8.76 -6.30
N HIS A 13 -1.54 9.24 -5.26
CA HIS A 13 -0.09 9.10 -5.13
C HIS A 13 0.36 7.63 -5.11
N ALA A 14 -0.35 6.75 -4.39
CA ALA A 14 -0.05 5.32 -4.38
C ALA A 14 -0.20 4.66 -5.77
N ALA A 15 -1.22 5.07 -6.52
CA ALA A 15 -1.43 4.62 -7.90
C ALA A 15 -0.34 5.12 -8.85
N GLU A 16 0.04 6.39 -8.75
CA GLU A 16 1.16 6.95 -9.52
C GLU A 16 2.48 6.23 -9.25
N GLU A 17 2.82 6.01 -7.98
CA GLU A 17 4.07 5.33 -7.62
C GLU A 17 4.06 3.86 -8.05
N TYR A 18 2.89 3.19 -8.04
CA TYR A 18 2.75 1.84 -8.56
C TYR A 18 3.03 1.80 -10.08
N LEU A 19 2.43 2.72 -10.84
CA LEU A 19 2.65 2.85 -12.29
C LEU A 19 4.13 3.12 -12.61
N LYS A 20 4.75 4.09 -11.91
CA LYS A 20 6.15 4.48 -12.12
C LYS A 20 7.14 3.38 -11.72
N ARG A 21 6.99 2.79 -10.54
CA ARG A 21 8.01 1.92 -9.94
C ARG A 21 7.81 0.45 -10.26
N ILE A 22 6.56 0.00 -10.35
CA ILE A 22 6.22 -1.42 -10.51
C ILE A 22 5.93 -1.74 -11.97
N GLN A 23 5.01 -1.01 -12.60
CA GLN A 23 4.68 -1.23 -14.02
C GLN A 23 5.66 -0.56 -14.98
N LYS A 24 6.45 0.42 -14.51
CA LYS A 24 7.43 1.18 -15.30
C LYS A 24 6.80 1.91 -16.50
N VAL A 25 5.61 2.47 -16.29
CA VAL A 25 4.88 3.28 -17.29
C VAL A 25 4.73 4.73 -16.83
N THR A 26 4.60 5.64 -17.79
CA THR A 26 4.32 7.06 -17.51
C THR A 26 2.88 7.21 -17.03
N PRO A 27 2.62 7.75 -15.83
CA PRO A 27 1.25 7.92 -15.35
C PRO A 27 0.48 8.95 -16.17
N THR A 28 -0.75 8.60 -16.51
CA THR A 28 -1.78 9.50 -17.03
C THR A 28 -2.94 9.52 -16.05
N ASP A 29 -3.79 10.55 -16.08
CA ASP A 29 -4.94 10.66 -15.16
C ASP A 29 -5.88 9.44 -15.25
N GLU A 30 -6.07 8.90 -16.45
CA GLU A 30 -6.86 7.69 -16.69
C GLU A 30 -6.21 6.46 -16.04
N LEU A 31 -4.92 6.23 -16.28
CA LEU A 31 -4.19 5.11 -15.67
C LEU A 31 -4.14 5.21 -14.15
N ILE A 32 -3.99 6.42 -13.60
CA ILE A 32 -4.00 6.66 -12.16
C ILE A 32 -5.37 6.27 -11.59
N LYS A 33 -6.46 6.69 -12.24
CA LYS A 33 -7.82 6.37 -11.82
C LYS A 33 -8.08 4.86 -11.87
N GLU A 34 -7.67 4.18 -12.94
CA GLU A 34 -7.79 2.73 -13.07
C GLU A 34 -6.96 2.00 -12.00
N THR A 35 -5.69 2.39 -11.85
CA THR A 35 -4.76 1.78 -10.90
C THR A 35 -5.24 1.93 -9.47
N LYS A 36 -5.80 3.09 -9.12
CA LYS A 36 -6.39 3.35 -7.81
C LYS A 36 -7.54 2.39 -7.46
N ASN A 37 -8.30 1.94 -8.45
CA ASN A 37 -9.42 1.01 -8.26
C ASN A 37 -8.96 -0.45 -8.08
N ILE A 38 -7.84 -0.84 -8.69
CA ILE A 38 -7.33 -2.22 -8.60
C ILE A 38 -6.40 -2.45 -7.40
N LEU A 39 -5.71 -1.39 -6.94
CA LEU A 39 -4.74 -1.49 -5.84
C LEU A 39 -5.30 -2.13 -4.55
N PRO A 40 -6.53 -1.82 -4.12
CA PRO A 40 -7.13 -2.50 -2.97
C PRO A 40 -7.20 -4.01 -3.13
N GLY A 41 -7.54 -4.53 -4.30
CA GLY A 41 -7.56 -5.97 -4.57
C GLY A 41 -6.16 -6.58 -4.45
N ILE A 42 -5.16 -5.92 -5.05
CA ILE A 42 -3.75 -6.34 -4.96
C ILE A 42 -3.26 -6.40 -3.50
N VAL A 43 -3.68 -5.44 -2.67
CA VAL A 43 -3.29 -5.38 -1.26
C VAL A 43 -4.05 -6.40 -0.41
N VAL A 44 -5.32 -6.68 -0.72
CA VAL A 44 -6.09 -7.73 -0.02
C VAL A 44 -5.43 -9.10 -0.19
N ASP A 45 -4.86 -9.37 -1.37
CA ASP A 45 -4.18 -10.63 -1.67
C ASP A 45 -2.72 -10.68 -1.18
N GLY A 46 -2.22 -9.57 -0.62
CA GLY A 46 -0.84 -9.46 -0.12
C GLY A 46 -0.63 -10.01 1.30
N GLU A 47 0.63 -10.25 1.65
CA GLU A 47 1.05 -10.66 2.98
C GLU A 47 1.20 -9.44 3.90
N ILE A 48 0.52 -9.45 5.05
CA ILE A 48 0.73 -8.45 6.10
C ILE A 48 2.02 -8.82 6.85
N ILE A 49 3.08 -8.04 6.64
CA ILE A 49 4.37 -8.31 7.29
C ILE A 49 4.51 -7.60 8.64
N ILE A 50 3.85 -6.45 8.81
CA ILE A 50 3.87 -5.66 10.04
C ILE A 50 2.50 -5.02 10.24
N GLU A 51 1.95 -5.14 11.45
CA GLU A 51 0.75 -4.41 11.89
C GLU A 51 0.99 -3.83 13.29
N PHE A 52 0.87 -2.51 13.42
CA PHE A 52 1.08 -1.81 14.68
C PHE A 52 0.22 -0.54 14.75
N GLY A 53 -0.65 -0.47 15.77
CA GLY A 53 -1.54 0.67 15.98
C GLY A 53 -2.46 0.92 14.78
N LYS A 54 -2.34 2.10 14.17
CA LYS A 54 -3.07 2.48 12.94
C LYS A 54 -2.34 2.08 11.66
N TYR A 55 -1.15 1.49 11.73
CA TYR A 55 -0.34 1.19 10.54
C TYR A 55 -0.40 -0.30 10.20
N ARG A 56 -0.49 -0.59 8.91
CA ARG A 56 -0.38 -1.93 8.35
C ARG A 56 0.51 -1.89 7.12
N TYR A 57 1.53 -2.73 7.08
CA TYR A 57 2.44 -2.82 5.95
C TYR A 57 2.22 -4.14 5.24
N VAL A 58 1.82 -4.04 3.98
CA VAL A 58 1.47 -5.19 3.16
C VAL A 58 2.52 -5.35 2.06
N ARG A 59 2.91 -6.60 1.80
CA ARG A 59 3.86 -6.97 0.76
C ARG A 59 3.16 -7.86 -0.27
N ASN A 60 3.54 -7.72 -1.53
CA ASN A 60 3.43 -8.81 -2.51
C ASN A 60 4.81 -9.05 -3.17
N ASP A 61 4.88 -9.96 -4.14
CA ASP A 61 6.14 -10.36 -4.79
C ASP A 61 7.02 -9.19 -5.27
N LYS A 62 6.42 -8.07 -5.69
CA LYS A 62 7.14 -6.94 -6.30
C LYS A 62 7.04 -5.65 -5.50
N ALA A 63 6.00 -5.48 -4.70
CA ALA A 63 5.59 -4.20 -4.15
C ALA A 63 5.36 -4.25 -2.65
N PHE A 64 5.52 -3.08 -2.05
CA PHE A 64 5.32 -2.79 -0.65
C PHE A 64 4.32 -1.66 -0.51
N PHE A 65 3.33 -1.86 0.37
CA PHE A 65 2.16 -1.00 0.53
C PHE A 65 2.01 -0.57 2.00
N PRO A 66 2.53 0.60 2.36
CA PRO A 66 2.22 1.26 3.63
C PRO A 66 0.74 1.68 3.65
N CYS A 67 -0.02 1.07 4.56
CA CYS A 67 -1.42 1.35 4.78
C CYS A 67 -1.62 2.01 6.14
N VAL A 68 -2.53 2.99 6.20
CA VAL A 68 -2.92 3.65 7.46
C VAL A 68 -4.42 3.50 7.66
N ARG A 69 -4.82 3.08 8.87
CA ARG A 69 -6.21 3.01 9.27
C ARG A 69 -6.77 4.43 9.38
N VAL A 70 -7.90 4.65 8.75
CA VAL A 70 -8.67 5.89 8.78
C VAL A 70 -9.96 5.70 9.57
N GLU A 71 -10.77 6.75 9.67
CA GLU A 71 -12.13 6.69 10.22
C GLU A 71 -12.95 5.59 9.51
N ASP A 72 -13.84 4.95 10.26
CA ASP A 72 -14.63 3.77 9.87
C ASP A 72 -13.86 2.43 9.75
N GLY A 73 -12.62 2.37 10.27
CA GLY A 73 -11.86 1.11 10.34
C GLY A 73 -11.29 0.62 9.00
N ARG A 74 -11.37 1.45 7.96
CA ARG A 74 -10.81 1.19 6.62
C ARG A 74 -9.33 1.54 6.57
N PHE A 75 -8.59 1.00 5.61
CA PHE A 75 -7.17 1.27 5.44
C PHE A 75 -6.89 2.03 4.13
N LEU A 76 -6.22 3.17 4.23
CA LEU A 76 -5.72 3.95 3.11
C LEU A 76 -4.32 3.49 2.72
N ILE A 77 -4.14 3.06 1.47
CA ILE A 77 -2.83 2.83 0.85
C ILE A 77 -2.23 4.20 0.53
N ARG A 78 -1.17 4.56 1.26
CA ARG A 78 -0.57 5.91 1.18
C ARG A 78 0.34 6.08 -0.02
N THR A 79 1.16 5.07 -0.30
CA THR A 79 2.15 5.05 -1.37
C THR A 79 2.44 3.61 -1.79
N THR A 80 3.25 3.43 -2.82
CA THR A 80 3.73 2.13 -3.28
C THR A 80 5.25 2.19 -3.45
N MET A 81 5.96 1.21 -2.93
CA MET A 81 7.41 1.05 -3.12
C MET A 81 7.73 -0.32 -3.72
N ARG A 82 8.90 -0.50 -4.34
CA ARG A 82 9.36 -1.86 -4.70
C ARG A 82 9.80 -2.57 -3.44
N TRP A 83 9.46 -3.84 -3.31
CA TRP A 83 9.89 -4.64 -2.16
C TRP A 83 11.42 -4.66 -2.02
N SER A 84 12.15 -4.81 -3.14
CA SER A 84 13.62 -4.79 -3.17
C SER A 84 14.24 -3.50 -2.62
N ASP A 85 13.53 -2.37 -2.69
CA ASP A 85 14.01 -1.09 -2.17
C ASP A 85 13.79 -0.97 -0.65
N VAL A 86 12.88 -1.79 -0.10
CA VAL A 86 12.40 -1.72 1.29
C VAL A 86 13.02 -2.82 2.15
N GLU A 87 13.18 -4.03 1.63
CA GLU A 87 13.58 -5.23 2.38
C GLU A 87 14.81 -5.01 3.27
N HIS A 88 15.85 -4.38 2.73
CA HIS A 88 17.11 -4.14 3.44
C HIS A 88 17.03 -3.05 4.53
N ARG A 89 15.96 -2.25 4.53
CA ARG A 89 15.80 -1.07 5.41
C ARG A 89 14.43 -1.04 6.08
N LEU A 90 13.76 -2.19 6.17
CA LEU A 90 12.38 -2.29 6.64
C LEU A 90 12.23 -1.67 8.05
N GLN A 91 13.18 -1.94 8.94
CA GLN A 91 13.17 -1.40 10.30
C GLN A 91 13.25 0.14 10.32
N GLU A 92 14.11 0.74 9.50
CA GLU A 92 14.21 2.21 9.38
C GLU A 92 12.91 2.84 8.86
N ILE A 93 12.26 2.17 7.90
CA ILE A 93 11.00 2.64 7.30
C ILE A 93 9.86 2.57 8.33
N VAL A 94 9.78 1.47 9.08
CA VAL A 94 8.80 1.32 10.16
C VAL A 94 9.00 2.40 11.22
N ASP A 95 10.25 2.62 11.63
CA ASP A 95 10.60 3.66 12.61
C ASP A 95 10.24 5.07 12.12
N LEU A 96 10.43 5.37 10.83
CA LEU A 96 10.07 6.66 10.23
C LEU A 96 8.56 6.92 10.33
N TYR A 97 7.75 5.92 10.01
CA TYR A 97 6.29 6.04 10.00
C TYR A 97 5.67 5.94 11.39
N ALA A 98 6.33 5.26 12.34
CA ALA A 98 5.87 5.19 13.73
C ALA A 98 6.04 6.50 14.52
N ARG A 99 6.97 7.37 14.11
CA ARG A 99 7.23 8.69 14.76
C ARG A 99 6.29 9.82 14.31
N GLN A 100 5.41 9.57 13.33
CA GLN A 100 4.39 10.52 12.82
C GLN A 100 2.97 10.11 13.24
#